data_AF-A0A9E3TVG9-F1
#
_entry.id   AF-A0A9E3TVG9-F1
#
_cell.length_a   1.000
_cell.length_b   1.000
_cell.length_c   1.000
_cell.angle_alpha   90.00
_cell.angle_beta   90.00
_cell.angle_gamma   90.00
#
_symmetry.space_group_name_H-M   'P 1'
#
loop_
_entity.id
_entity.type
_entity.pdbx_description
1 polymer ?
#
loop_
_entity_poly.entity_id
_entity_poly.type
_entity_poly.pdbx_seq_one_letter_code
_entity_poly.pdbx_strand_id
1 'polypeptide(L)'
;MKTSWKTRISGVLAVCALALAAGCPPAQPPIPPGGGANSTETTVEDGGDPAQPPADVDNADIDDLSPPQGASDESSASKPTEPSEPAPPAETTDPPATTDAPPASETSTNENEAAMSVVKSEFGETPAGEKVDRYTCTNKNGAVLKMITYGAAVQSLEVPDKNGANANVQLAFDTLEGYLNHTAHFGCTVGRFGNRIAKGSFTLDGQTFDKLPINNGENHLHGGPEGFDHKVWQAEPVETDSAVGVKFTYTSQDGEAGYPGTLNCTVVYTLTNDNELAIDYKATTDKPTVLNLTNHCYWNLGGAGAGQILAHELTLNCDQYLEPGPGLIPTGKLLPVKGTEMDFTAAKPIGQDIEKAKENPDAKGYDHCYVVNGAAGELRLAARVKDPASGRVMEIHTTQPGIQFYTGNFLDGSETNGSHKQHDAFCLETQHYPDAPNQPDFPSTVLRPGEEFHEVTVHKFSVE
;
A
#
# COMPACT_ATOMS: atom_id res chain seq x y z
N MET A 1 -8.78 46.06 40.56
CA MET A 1 -9.85 45.04 40.42
C MET A 1 -9.34 43.96 39.48
N LYS A 2 -8.88 42.83 40.05
CA LYS A 2 -8.48 41.61 39.35
C LYS A 2 -8.96 40.43 40.22
N THR A 3 -9.81 39.58 39.68
CA THR A 3 -10.27 38.28 40.20
C THR A 3 -9.76 37.27 39.17
N SER A 4 -8.79 36.37 39.42
CA SER A 4 -8.69 35.24 40.36
C SER A 4 -9.76 34.17 40.12
N TRP A 5 -9.35 33.00 39.61
CA TRP A 5 -9.48 31.69 40.30
C TRP A 5 -8.81 30.55 39.50
N LYS A 6 -7.76 29.97 40.11
CA LYS A 6 -7.24 28.62 39.85
C LYS A 6 -7.54 27.79 41.11
N THR A 7 -8.19 26.63 40.95
CA THR A 7 -8.42 25.62 42.00
C THR A 7 -8.20 24.25 41.35
N ARG A 8 -7.06 23.58 41.61
CA ARG A 8 -6.82 22.47 42.58
C ARG A 8 -7.67 21.22 42.32
N ILE A 9 -7.00 20.05 42.22
CA ILE A 9 -7.13 18.90 43.14
C ILE A 9 -5.90 17.99 42.98
N SER A 10 -5.20 17.77 44.10
CA SER A 10 -4.29 16.65 44.34
C SER A 10 -4.53 16.18 45.77
N GLY A 11 -4.58 14.86 45.95
CA GLY A 11 -4.31 14.17 47.22
C GLY A 11 -5.53 13.58 47.95
N VAL A 12 -5.61 12.24 47.97
CA VAL A 12 -5.77 11.44 49.20
C VAL A 12 -4.94 10.17 49.03
N LEU A 13 -4.17 9.83 50.07
CA LEU A 13 -3.22 8.71 50.17
C LEU A 13 -3.52 7.95 51.47
N ALA A 14 -3.31 6.62 51.42
CA ALA A 14 -2.99 5.69 52.51
C ALA A 14 -4.13 5.10 53.38
N VAL A 15 -4.24 3.77 53.47
CA VAL A 15 -3.51 2.85 54.38
C VAL A 15 -4.18 1.46 54.32
N CYS A 16 -3.40 0.40 54.10
CA CYS A 16 -3.44 -0.85 54.89
C CYS A 16 -2.30 -1.79 54.44
N ALA A 17 -1.48 -2.21 55.40
CA ALA A 17 -0.27 -3.01 55.23
C ALA A 17 -0.28 -4.24 56.16
N LEU A 18 0.29 -5.34 55.64
CA LEU A 18 0.99 -6.47 56.28
C LEU A 18 0.31 -7.43 57.29
N ALA A 19 0.41 -8.74 56.97
CA ALA A 19 1.06 -9.82 57.75
C ALA A 19 1.32 -11.02 56.79
N LEU A 20 2.57 -11.42 56.48
CA LEU A 20 3.44 -12.43 57.12
C LEU A 20 2.76 -13.81 57.30
N ALA A 21 3.36 -15.00 57.07
CA ALA A 21 4.63 -15.51 56.53
C ALA A 21 4.53 -17.08 56.53
N ALA A 22 5.56 -17.75 55.99
CA ALA A 22 5.91 -19.19 56.05
C ALA A 22 5.58 -20.00 54.78
N GLY A 23 6.48 -20.76 54.14
CA GLY A 23 7.87 -21.08 54.40
C GLY A 23 8.41 -21.99 53.28
N CYS A 24 9.70 -21.90 52.99
CA CYS A 24 10.54 -22.87 52.25
C CYS A 24 11.69 -23.25 53.23
N PRO A 25 12.58 -24.27 53.04
CA PRO A 25 12.92 -25.11 51.87
C PRO A 25 13.34 -26.56 52.30
N PRO A 26 14.37 -27.30 51.78
CA PRO A 26 15.03 -27.42 50.46
C PRO A 26 15.25 -28.90 49.96
N ALA A 27 15.94 -29.06 48.80
CA ALA A 27 16.88 -30.16 48.41
C ALA A 27 16.29 -31.54 47.97
N GLN A 28 16.82 -32.34 47.03
CA GLN A 28 17.99 -32.36 46.11
C GLN A 28 17.77 -33.50 45.06
N PRO A 29 18.50 -33.55 43.92
CA PRO A 29 18.50 -34.64 42.92
C PRO A 29 19.51 -35.76 43.27
N PRO A 30 19.43 -36.98 42.68
CA PRO A 30 20.38 -37.37 41.61
C PRO A 30 19.86 -38.40 40.56
N ILE A 31 20.23 -38.25 39.27
CA ILE A 31 21.15 -39.13 38.46
C ILE A 31 20.48 -40.21 37.54
N PRO A 32 20.90 -40.33 36.25
CA PRO A 32 20.52 -41.38 35.29
C PRO A 32 21.41 -42.64 35.41
N PRO A 33 21.18 -43.72 34.63
CA PRO A 33 22.13 -43.97 33.53
C PRO A 33 21.61 -44.74 32.30
N GLY A 34 22.36 -44.60 31.19
CA GLY A 34 22.60 -45.64 30.19
C GLY A 34 21.66 -45.62 28.98
N GLY A 35 22.09 -45.56 27.72
CA GLY A 35 23.39 -45.89 27.13
C GLY A 35 23.30 -47.20 26.33
N GLY A 36 23.78 -47.15 25.09
CA GLY A 36 24.07 -48.33 24.23
C GLY A 36 22.96 -48.64 23.23
N ALA A 37 23.07 -48.31 21.94
CA ALA A 37 23.99 -48.84 20.92
C ALA A 37 23.51 -50.14 20.26
N ASN A 38 23.92 -50.26 19.00
CA ASN A 38 23.93 -51.41 18.09
C ASN A 38 22.63 -51.69 17.31
N SER A 39 22.59 -51.51 15.99
CA SER A 39 23.41 -52.03 14.87
C SER A 39 22.70 -53.19 14.19
N THR A 40 22.87 -53.25 12.86
CA THR A 40 22.71 -54.33 11.86
C THR A 40 21.66 -53.93 10.82
N GLU A 41 22.06 -53.44 9.65
CA GLU A 41 22.55 -54.23 8.51
C GLU A 41 21.73 -55.50 8.30
N THR A 42 20.85 -55.45 7.30
CA THR A 42 20.51 -56.61 6.48
C THR A 42 20.31 -56.13 5.04
N THR A 43 21.31 -56.44 4.21
CA THR A 43 21.20 -56.58 2.76
C THR A 43 20.42 -57.86 2.45
N VAL A 44 19.41 -57.82 1.57
CA VAL A 44 19.17 -58.86 0.55
C VAL A 44 18.54 -58.19 -0.68
N GLU A 45 19.05 -58.61 -1.83
CA GLU A 45 18.80 -58.16 -3.19
C GLU A 45 17.45 -58.61 -3.78
N ASP A 46 17.09 -57.88 -4.84
CA ASP A 46 16.65 -58.34 -6.16
C ASP A 46 15.14 -58.40 -6.53
N GLY A 47 14.88 -57.82 -7.72
CA GLY A 47 13.87 -58.28 -8.66
C GLY A 47 12.51 -57.59 -8.70
N GLY A 48 12.32 -56.67 -9.66
CA GLY A 48 10.99 -56.44 -10.27
C GLY A 48 10.69 -55.04 -10.79
N ASP A 49 10.99 -54.79 -12.06
CA ASP A 49 10.27 -53.80 -12.90
C ASP A 49 8.82 -54.33 -13.13
N PRO A 50 7.77 -53.50 -13.17
CA PRO A 50 7.42 -52.87 -14.45
C PRO A 50 6.77 -51.46 -14.38
N ALA A 51 6.90 -50.75 -15.50
CA ALA A 51 5.88 -49.92 -16.16
C ALA A 51 5.72 -48.41 -15.81
N GLN A 52 6.16 -47.57 -16.74
CA GLN A 52 5.38 -46.42 -17.26
C GLN A 52 4.11 -46.94 -17.99
N PRO A 53 3.00 -46.18 -18.19
CA PRO A 53 2.91 -44.75 -18.60
C PRO A 53 1.61 -44.05 -18.07
N PRO A 54 0.98 -43.01 -18.69
CA PRO A 54 1.38 -42.09 -19.77
C PRO A 54 1.13 -40.57 -19.48
N ALA A 55 1.58 -39.76 -20.44
CA ALA A 55 1.13 -38.40 -20.70
C ALA A 55 -0.26 -38.36 -21.38
N ASP A 56 -0.79 -37.13 -21.50
CA ASP A 56 -2.00 -36.68 -22.20
C ASP A 56 -3.35 -36.80 -21.48
N VAL A 57 -3.85 -35.64 -21.06
CA VAL A 57 -5.28 -35.34 -21.12
C VAL A 57 -5.46 -33.95 -21.73
N ASP A 58 -6.11 -33.95 -22.88
CA ASP A 58 -6.65 -32.81 -23.60
C ASP A 58 -7.49 -31.90 -22.70
N ASN A 59 -7.27 -30.59 -22.80
CA ASN A 59 -8.32 -29.60 -22.54
C ASN A 59 -8.85 -29.14 -23.90
N ALA A 60 -9.99 -29.70 -24.27
CA ALA A 60 -10.82 -29.21 -25.36
C ALA A 60 -11.83 -28.17 -24.82
N ASP A 61 -11.99 -27.12 -25.62
CA ASP A 61 -13.21 -26.34 -25.87
C ASP A 61 -13.77 -25.44 -24.76
N ILE A 62 -13.43 -24.15 -24.84
CA ILE A 62 -14.43 -23.07 -24.73
C ILE A 62 -14.32 -22.21 -25.99
N ASP A 63 -15.36 -22.29 -26.81
CA ASP A 63 -15.54 -21.62 -28.09
C ASP A 63 -15.67 -20.09 -27.98
N ASP A 64 -14.91 -19.46 -28.87
CA ASP A 64 -15.16 -18.27 -29.68
C ASP A 64 -16.57 -17.65 -29.66
N LEU A 65 -16.63 -16.37 -29.29
CA LEU A 65 -17.67 -15.44 -29.76
C LEU A 65 -17.04 -14.11 -30.18
N SER A 66 -16.42 -14.13 -31.37
CA SER A 66 -16.15 -12.93 -32.17
C SER A 66 -17.44 -12.38 -32.80
N PRO A 67 -17.75 -11.08 -32.75
CA PRO A 67 -18.74 -10.48 -33.64
C PRO A 67 -18.11 -10.06 -34.99
N PRO A 68 -18.90 -10.07 -36.09
CA PRO A 68 -18.38 -10.18 -37.45
C PRO A 68 -17.88 -8.85 -38.04
N GLN A 69 -16.87 -8.97 -38.90
CA GLN A 69 -16.50 -7.95 -39.88
C GLN A 69 -17.52 -7.89 -41.02
N GLY A 70 -18.04 -6.69 -41.30
CA GLY A 70 -18.68 -6.33 -42.56
C GLY A 70 -17.80 -5.36 -43.33
N ALA A 71 -17.46 -5.70 -44.57
CA ALA A 71 -16.59 -4.93 -45.46
C ALA A 71 -17.37 -3.95 -46.37
N SER A 72 -16.67 -2.85 -46.69
CA SER A 72 -16.67 -2.03 -47.92
C SER A 72 -17.97 -1.39 -48.43
N ASP A 73 -18.00 -0.06 -48.55
CA ASP A 73 -17.67 0.58 -49.84
C ASP A 73 -17.58 2.13 -49.80
N GLU A 74 -16.65 2.60 -50.64
CA GLU A 74 -16.58 3.85 -51.43
C GLU A 74 -16.66 5.27 -50.83
N SER A 75 -15.52 5.95 -51.01
CA SER A 75 -15.36 7.27 -51.66
C SER A 75 -15.84 8.55 -50.93
N SER A 76 -14.90 9.42 -50.59
CA SER A 76 -14.54 10.58 -51.43
C SER A 76 -13.71 11.58 -50.63
N ALA A 77 -12.71 12.13 -51.31
CA ALA A 77 -11.79 13.11 -50.81
C ALA A 77 -12.44 14.48 -50.63
N SER A 78 -12.05 15.23 -49.60
CA SER A 78 -11.81 16.68 -49.71
C SER A 78 -11.12 17.24 -48.46
N LYS A 79 -10.00 17.91 -48.70
CA LYS A 79 -9.31 18.87 -47.82
C LYS A 79 -8.99 20.07 -48.74
N PRO A 80 -8.54 21.22 -48.23
CA PRO A 80 -9.12 22.18 -47.30
C PRO A 80 -9.60 23.46 -48.05
N THR A 81 -10.36 24.34 -47.39
CA THR A 81 -10.60 25.71 -47.88
C THR A 81 -10.50 26.73 -46.77
N GLU A 82 -9.37 27.44 -46.75
CA GLU A 82 -9.18 28.87 -46.44
C GLU A 82 -8.19 29.38 -47.52
N PRO A 83 -8.07 30.69 -47.86
CA PRO A 83 -8.39 31.86 -47.04
C PRO A 83 -9.14 33.00 -47.78
N SER A 84 -9.67 33.99 -47.06
CA SER A 84 -10.00 35.29 -47.66
C SER A 84 -9.87 36.46 -46.69
N GLU A 85 -8.81 37.24 -46.89
CA GLU A 85 -8.66 38.69 -46.67
C GLU A 85 -7.66 39.17 -47.76
N PRO A 86 -7.54 40.47 -48.16
CA PRO A 86 -7.69 41.67 -47.33
C PRO A 86 -8.25 42.95 -48.04
N ALA A 87 -8.47 44.04 -47.29
CA ALA A 87 -8.37 45.43 -47.78
C ALA A 87 -8.36 46.46 -46.61
N PRO A 88 -7.77 47.67 -46.76
CA PRO A 88 -6.77 48.19 -45.81
C PRO A 88 -7.13 49.62 -45.25
N PRO A 89 -6.19 50.51 -44.83
CA PRO A 89 -6.16 51.08 -43.48
C PRO A 89 -6.47 52.59 -43.42
N ALA A 90 -6.60 53.16 -42.22
CA ALA A 90 -6.52 54.60 -42.01
C ALA A 90 -5.83 54.96 -40.69
N GLU A 91 -5.05 56.04 -40.77
CA GLU A 91 -3.94 56.46 -39.92
C GLU A 91 -4.33 57.20 -38.62
N THR A 92 -3.41 57.08 -37.66
CA THR A 92 -2.90 58.01 -36.63
C THR A 92 -3.70 59.26 -36.22
N THR A 93 -3.77 59.51 -34.91
CA THR A 93 -3.17 60.70 -34.25
C THR A 93 -3.42 60.69 -32.72
N ASP A 94 -2.39 61.07 -31.96
CA ASP A 94 -2.34 61.45 -30.54
C ASP A 94 -1.60 62.81 -30.48
N PRO A 95 -1.55 63.58 -29.37
CA PRO A 95 -2.46 63.77 -28.22
C PRO A 95 -2.66 65.30 -27.93
N PRO A 96 -3.15 65.81 -26.76
CA PRO A 96 -2.31 65.93 -25.54
C PRO A 96 -3.00 65.87 -24.15
N ALA A 97 -2.23 65.37 -23.17
CA ALA A 97 -1.95 65.82 -21.79
C ALA A 97 -3.03 66.30 -20.76
N THR A 98 -2.98 65.60 -19.61
CA THR A 98 -2.99 66.02 -18.18
C THR A 98 -4.25 66.54 -17.50
N THR A 99 -4.65 65.86 -16.40
CA THR A 99 -4.85 66.44 -15.04
C THR A 99 -4.90 65.35 -13.95
N ASP A 100 -4.50 65.73 -12.75
CA ASP A 100 -4.13 64.97 -11.54
C ASP A 100 -5.19 64.05 -10.88
N ALA A 101 -4.72 62.98 -10.22
CA ALA A 101 -5.40 62.27 -9.13
C ALA A 101 -4.38 61.74 -8.08
N PRO A 102 -4.72 61.71 -6.77
CA PRO A 102 -3.78 61.56 -5.64
C PRO A 102 -3.43 60.09 -5.28
N PRO A 103 -2.41 59.82 -4.44
CA PRO A 103 -1.90 58.46 -4.21
C PRO A 103 -2.53 57.77 -2.99
N ALA A 104 -2.94 56.52 -3.17
CA ALA A 104 -3.16 55.44 -2.20
C ALA A 104 -3.47 54.18 -3.04
N SER A 105 -3.08 52.94 -2.75
CA SER A 105 -2.71 52.24 -1.54
C SER A 105 -1.93 51.00 -1.99
N GLU A 106 -1.00 50.55 -1.14
CA GLU A 106 -0.37 49.24 -1.22
C GLU A 106 -1.41 48.10 -1.21
N THR A 107 -1.01 46.99 -1.83
CA THR A 107 -1.42 45.58 -1.60
C THR A 107 -2.87 45.18 -1.78
N SER A 108 -3.12 44.38 -2.83
CA SER A 108 -3.94 43.17 -2.71
C SER A 108 -3.50 42.15 -3.77
N THR A 109 -2.51 41.33 -3.43
CA THR A 109 -2.37 40.01 -4.05
C THR A 109 -3.55 39.17 -3.54
N ASN A 110 -4.64 39.13 -4.30
CA ASN A 110 -5.63 38.06 -4.13
C ASN A 110 -5.02 36.79 -4.72
N GLU A 111 -4.11 36.18 -3.98
CA GLU A 111 -3.86 34.75 -4.12
C GLU A 111 -5.10 34.07 -3.53
N ASN A 112 -5.85 33.42 -4.43
CA ASN A 112 -7.02 32.64 -4.08
C ASN A 112 -6.53 31.40 -3.33
N GLU A 113 -6.22 31.52 -2.03
CA GLU A 113 -5.98 30.36 -1.17
C GLU A 113 -7.23 29.48 -1.23
N ALA A 114 -7.14 28.34 -1.90
CA ALA A 114 -8.23 27.37 -1.92
C ALA A 114 -8.50 26.94 -0.48
N ALA A 115 -9.72 27.16 0.00
CA ALA A 115 -10.12 26.68 1.31
C ALA A 115 -10.03 25.14 1.33
N MET A 116 -9.53 24.60 2.44
CA MET A 116 -9.57 23.16 2.68
C MET A 116 -11.01 22.66 2.64
N SER A 117 -11.22 21.46 2.11
CA SER A 117 -12.56 20.88 2.03
C SER A 117 -12.54 19.35 2.01
N VAL A 118 -13.55 18.73 2.61
CA VAL A 118 -13.90 17.32 2.39
C VAL A 118 -15.31 17.23 1.79
N VAL A 119 -15.40 16.75 0.55
CA VAL A 119 -16.67 16.60 -0.17
C VAL A 119 -16.99 15.12 -0.36
N LYS A 120 -18.19 14.72 0.07
CA LYS A 120 -18.71 13.36 -0.10
C LYS A 120 -19.60 13.29 -1.34
N SER A 121 -19.42 12.27 -2.18
CA SER A 121 -20.28 11.93 -3.31
C SER A 121 -20.53 10.42 -3.37
N GLU A 122 -21.61 10.00 -4.02
CA GLU A 122 -21.84 8.58 -4.33
C GLU A 122 -20.78 8.07 -5.34
N PHE A 123 -20.32 6.83 -5.18
CA PHE A 123 -19.41 6.15 -6.11
C PHE A 123 -20.03 4.92 -6.76
N GLY A 124 -20.90 4.20 -6.03
CA GLY A 124 -21.66 3.08 -6.55
C GLY A 124 -22.33 2.28 -5.43
N GLU A 125 -22.82 1.09 -5.78
CA GLU A 125 -23.45 0.15 -4.86
C GLU A 125 -22.91 -1.26 -5.15
N THR A 126 -22.55 -2.02 -4.11
CA THR A 126 -22.08 -3.40 -4.28
C THR A 126 -23.24 -4.31 -4.71
N PRO A 127 -22.97 -5.51 -5.26
CA PRO A 127 -24.01 -6.50 -5.56
C PRO A 127 -24.86 -6.91 -4.34
N ALA A 128 -24.32 -6.75 -3.12
CA ALA A 128 -25.01 -6.99 -1.87
C ALA A 128 -25.89 -5.81 -1.40
N GLY A 129 -25.90 -4.70 -2.14
CA GLY A 129 -26.67 -3.50 -1.83
C GLY A 129 -25.98 -2.52 -0.88
N GLU A 130 -24.67 -2.69 -0.63
CA GLU A 130 -23.91 -1.79 0.23
C GLU A 130 -23.48 -0.55 -0.56
N LYS A 131 -23.78 0.64 -0.02
CA LYS A 131 -23.42 1.90 -0.67
C LYS A 131 -21.92 2.16 -0.55
N VAL A 132 -21.32 2.55 -1.68
CA VAL A 132 -19.93 2.99 -1.74
C VAL A 132 -19.90 4.49 -2.00
N ASP A 133 -19.25 5.21 -1.11
CA ASP A 133 -19.08 6.66 -1.18
C ASP A 133 -17.64 7.00 -1.58
N ARG A 134 -17.48 8.14 -2.24
CA ARG A 134 -16.20 8.78 -2.50
C ARG A 134 -16.07 10.07 -1.70
N TYR A 135 -14.91 10.26 -1.09
CA TYR A 135 -14.51 11.47 -0.40
C TYR A 135 -13.40 12.17 -1.18
N THR A 136 -13.60 13.45 -1.51
CA THR A 136 -12.61 14.32 -2.15
C THR A 136 -12.10 15.32 -1.13
N CYS A 137 -10.82 15.21 -0.78
CA CYS A 137 -10.13 16.04 0.19
C CYS A 137 -9.17 16.97 -0.54
N THR A 138 -9.34 18.29 -0.37
CA THR A 138 -8.46 19.31 -0.97
C THR A 138 -7.74 20.06 0.14
N ASN A 139 -6.41 20.13 0.08
CA ASN A 139 -5.61 20.91 1.03
C ASN A 139 -5.43 22.37 0.58
N LYS A 140 -4.79 23.22 1.40
CA LYS A 140 -4.57 24.65 1.06
C LYS A 140 -3.69 24.87 -0.17
N ASN A 141 -2.83 23.91 -0.51
CA ASN A 141 -1.92 23.99 -1.65
C ASN A 141 -2.56 23.49 -2.96
N GLY A 142 -3.83 23.08 -2.93
CA GLY A 142 -4.53 22.57 -4.09
C GLY A 142 -4.18 21.13 -4.47
N ALA A 143 -3.50 20.37 -3.59
CA ALA A 143 -3.41 18.92 -3.76
C ALA A 143 -4.77 18.29 -3.46
N VAL A 144 -5.14 17.27 -4.24
CA VAL A 144 -6.46 16.63 -4.18
C VAL A 144 -6.32 15.13 -3.97
N LEU A 145 -6.83 14.64 -2.85
CA LEU A 145 -6.91 13.23 -2.50
C LEU A 145 -8.35 12.75 -2.65
N LYS A 146 -8.57 11.70 -3.46
CA LYS A 146 -9.87 11.02 -3.55
C LYS A 146 -9.75 9.63 -2.95
N MET A 147 -10.70 9.27 -2.09
CA MET A 147 -10.77 7.96 -1.44
C MET A 147 -12.17 7.40 -1.53
N ILE A 148 -12.29 6.07 -1.59
CA ILE A 148 -13.59 5.37 -1.62
C ILE A 148 -13.76 4.47 -0.40
N THR A 149 -15.00 4.25 0.02
CA THR A 149 -15.29 3.40 1.19
C THR A 149 -15.06 1.91 0.94
N TYR A 150 -15.12 1.47 -0.32
CA TYR A 150 -14.73 0.11 -0.69
C TYR A 150 -13.21 -0.05 -0.59
N GLY A 151 -12.75 -0.99 0.23
CA GLY A 151 -11.34 -1.22 0.53
C GLY A 151 -10.63 -0.10 1.31
N ALA A 152 -11.36 0.93 1.75
CA ALA A 152 -10.78 2.19 2.23
C ALA A 152 -9.66 2.67 1.28
N ALA A 153 -9.95 2.67 -0.03
CA ALA A 153 -8.94 2.78 -1.07
C ALA A 153 -8.65 4.23 -1.46
N VAL A 154 -7.38 4.52 -1.73
CA VAL A 154 -6.92 5.76 -2.36
C VAL A 154 -7.18 5.66 -3.86
N GLN A 155 -8.20 6.38 -4.34
CA GLN A 155 -8.61 6.37 -5.74
C GLN A 155 -7.74 7.31 -6.59
N SER A 156 -7.32 8.46 -6.06
CA SER A 156 -6.41 9.36 -6.78
C SER A 156 -5.69 10.28 -5.83
N LEU A 157 -4.47 10.67 -6.17
CA LEU A 157 -3.74 11.73 -5.49
C LEU A 157 -3.13 12.67 -6.53
N GLU A 158 -3.63 13.89 -6.61
CA GLU A 158 -3.16 14.92 -7.54
C GLU A 158 -2.14 15.82 -6.84
N VAL A 159 -0.91 15.87 -7.36
CA VAL A 159 0.20 16.66 -6.81
C VAL A 159 0.94 17.46 -7.89
N PRO A 160 1.47 18.65 -7.57
CA PRO A 160 2.10 19.54 -8.55
C PRO A 160 3.47 19.00 -9.01
N ASP A 161 3.83 19.28 -10.26
CA ASP A 161 5.20 19.15 -10.76
C ASP A 161 6.03 20.43 -10.52
N LYS A 162 7.29 20.44 -10.97
CA LYS A 162 8.17 21.62 -10.84
C LYS A 162 7.69 22.88 -11.59
N ASN A 163 6.71 22.74 -12.48
CA ASN A 163 6.06 23.85 -13.21
C ASN A 163 4.71 24.24 -12.59
N GLY A 164 4.30 23.61 -11.49
CA GLY A 164 3.01 23.83 -10.82
C GLY A 164 1.83 23.08 -11.44
N ALA A 165 2.05 22.17 -12.40
CA ALA A 165 0.98 21.38 -13.01
C ALA A 165 0.63 20.15 -12.15
N ASN A 166 -0.61 20.07 -11.69
CA ASN A 166 -1.12 18.91 -10.96
C ASN A 166 -1.34 17.72 -11.91
N ALA A 167 -0.96 16.53 -11.46
CA ALA A 167 -1.36 15.27 -12.10
C ALA A 167 -1.66 14.21 -11.03
N ASN A 168 -2.62 13.33 -11.32
CA ASN A 168 -2.85 12.14 -10.50
C ASN A 168 -1.65 11.20 -10.62
N VAL A 169 -1.05 10.79 -9.50
CA VAL A 169 0.10 9.90 -9.45
C VAL A 169 -0.21 8.48 -8.96
N GLN A 170 -1.49 8.17 -8.68
CA GLN A 170 -1.95 6.87 -8.20
C GLN A 170 -2.81 6.17 -9.26
N LEU A 171 -2.49 4.90 -9.59
CA LEU A 171 -3.36 4.08 -10.45
C LEU A 171 -4.64 3.69 -9.72
N ALA A 172 -5.74 3.59 -10.45
CA ALA A 172 -7.04 3.25 -9.89
C ALA A 172 -8.03 2.88 -10.99
N PHE A 173 -9.15 2.28 -10.58
CA PHE A 173 -10.33 2.20 -11.43
C PHE A 173 -11.20 3.46 -11.29
N ASP A 174 -11.82 3.87 -12.39
CA ASP A 174 -12.74 5.01 -12.41
C ASP A 174 -14.11 4.69 -11.79
N THR A 175 -14.49 3.41 -11.77
CA THR A 175 -15.82 2.94 -11.32
C THR A 175 -15.69 1.82 -10.29
N LEU A 176 -16.76 1.62 -9.51
CA LEU A 176 -16.83 0.55 -8.52
C LEU A 176 -16.73 -0.84 -9.17
N GLU A 177 -17.31 -1.02 -10.35
CA GLU A 177 -17.25 -2.29 -11.09
C GLU A 177 -15.81 -2.69 -11.43
N GLY A 178 -14.91 -1.72 -11.67
CA GLY A 178 -13.49 -2.02 -11.85
C GLY A 178 -12.86 -2.62 -10.60
N TYR A 179 -13.13 -2.03 -9.43
CA TYR A 179 -12.66 -2.57 -8.14
C TYR A 179 -13.26 -3.94 -7.81
N LEU A 180 -14.52 -4.19 -8.17
CA LEU A 180 -15.20 -5.45 -7.88
C LEU A 180 -14.74 -6.62 -8.77
N ASN A 181 -14.31 -6.34 -9.99
CA ASN A 181 -14.04 -7.37 -11.00
C ASN A 181 -12.55 -7.62 -11.26
N HIS A 182 -11.66 -6.90 -10.58
CA HIS A 182 -10.22 -7.03 -10.78
C HIS A 182 -9.49 -7.37 -9.49
N THR A 183 -8.40 -8.11 -9.61
CA THR A 183 -7.56 -8.52 -8.48
C THR A 183 -6.40 -7.56 -8.22
N ALA A 184 -6.28 -6.50 -9.02
CA ALA A 184 -5.30 -5.45 -8.78
C ALA A 184 -5.76 -4.64 -7.57
N HIS A 185 -5.03 -4.75 -6.46
CA HIS A 185 -5.31 -4.12 -5.17
C HIS A 185 -5.12 -2.59 -5.17
N PHE A 186 -5.47 -1.87 -6.26
CA PHE A 186 -5.13 -0.47 -6.47
C PHE A 186 -5.55 0.43 -5.30
N GLY A 187 -4.55 0.91 -4.55
CA GLY A 187 -4.73 1.91 -3.50
C GLY A 187 -5.49 1.40 -2.27
N CYS A 188 -5.83 0.12 -2.21
CA CYS A 188 -6.64 -0.45 -1.12
C CYS A 188 -5.86 -0.59 0.19
N THR A 189 -6.58 -0.57 1.30
CA THR A 189 -6.09 -1.05 2.60
C THR A 189 -6.07 -2.57 2.59
N VAL A 190 -4.91 -3.16 2.82
CA VAL A 190 -4.72 -4.61 2.82
C VAL A 190 -4.75 -5.15 4.24
N GLY A 191 -5.44 -6.29 4.44
CA GLY A 191 -5.55 -6.99 5.71
C GLY A 191 -6.50 -8.19 5.63
N ARG A 192 -6.59 -9.05 6.65
CA ARG A 192 -5.98 -8.93 7.98
C ARG A 192 -4.45 -9.12 8.01
N PHE A 193 -3.88 -9.76 7.00
CA PHE A 193 -2.43 -9.92 6.86
C PHE A 193 -1.97 -9.53 5.45
N GLY A 194 -1.16 -8.47 5.35
CA GLY A 194 -0.49 -8.05 4.13
C GLY A 194 0.60 -9.02 3.70
N ASN A 195 0.73 -9.19 2.39
CA ASN A 195 1.61 -10.15 1.74
C ASN A 195 1.24 -11.62 2.06
N ARG A 196 2.21 -12.54 1.96
CA ARG A 196 1.97 -13.98 1.94
C ARG A 196 2.07 -14.63 3.32
N ILE A 197 1.27 -15.66 3.55
CA ILE A 197 1.44 -16.67 4.60
C ILE A 197 1.58 -18.04 3.92
N ALA A 198 2.68 -18.72 4.20
CA ALA A 198 3.00 -20.01 3.58
C ALA A 198 1.87 -21.03 3.81
N LYS A 199 1.41 -21.67 2.74
CA LYS A 199 0.40 -22.76 2.80
C LYS A 199 -0.92 -22.37 3.47
N GLY A 200 -1.21 -21.07 3.60
CA GLY A 200 -2.39 -20.58 4.31
C GLY A 200 -2.51 -21.11 5.74
N SER A 201 -1.38 -21.32 6.40
CA SER A 201 -1.36 -21.87 7.74
C SER A 201 -0.30 -21.21 8.62
N PHE A 202 -0.60 -21.08 9.91
CA PHE A 202 0.32 -20.66 10.95
C PHE A 202 -0.03 -21.29 12.30
N THR A 203 0.89 -21.24 13.25
CA THR A 203 0.66 -21.69 14.63
C THR A 203 0.73 -20.50 15.59
N LEU A 204 -0.28 -20.35 16.44
CA LEU A 204 -0.35 -19.32 17.47
C LEU A 204 -0.73 -19.96 18.80
N ASP A 205 0.07 -19.72 19.84
CA ASP A 205 -0.10 -20.28 21.19
C ASP A 205 -0.27 -21.83 21.20
N GLY A 206 0.43 -22.52 20.29
CA GLY A 206 0.37 -23.97 20.14
C GLY A 206 -0.85 -24.49 19.39
N GLN A 207 -1.76 -23.62 18.94
CA GLN A 207 -2.88 -23.96 18.07
C GLN A 207 -2.54 -23.66 16.61
N THR A 208 -2.77 -24.64 15.74
CA THR A 208 -2.64 -24.46 14.29
C THR A 208 -3.92 -23.87 13.71
N PHE A 209 -3.76 -22.84 12.90
CA PHE A 209 -4.76 -22.24 12.03
C PHE A 209 -4.36 -22.59 10.59
N ASP A 210 -5.14 -23.42 9.90
CA ASP A 210 -4.81 -24.01 8.59
C ASP A 210 -5.94 -23.85 7.57
N LYS A 211 -6.85 -22.89 7.84
CA LYS A 211 -8.03 -22.61 7.02
C LYS A 211 -7.99 -21.24 6.37
N LEU A 212 -6.82 -20.60 6.29
CA LEU A 212 -6.71 -19.38 5.51
C LEU A 212 -6.91 -19.75 4.02
N PRO A 213 -7.73 -19.00 3.27
CA PRO A 213 -7.94 -19.28 1.85
C PRO A 213 -6.63 -19.29 1.06
N ILE A 214 -6.44 -20.29 0.21
CA ILE A 214 -5.31 -20.33 -0.72
C ILE A 214 -5.72 -19.60 -2.00
N ASN A 215 -5.17 -18.40 -2.21
CA ASN A 215 -5.49 -17.51 -3.32
C ASN A 215 -4.25 -17.08 -4.12
N ASN A 216 -3.05 -17.57 -3.79
CA ASN A 216 -1.84 -17.31 -4.56
C ASN A 216 -0.95 -18.55 -4.63
N GLY A 217 -1.10 -19.35 -5.69
CA GLY A 217 -0.40 -20.63 -5.83
C GLY A 217 -0.77 -21.57 -4.67
N GLU A 218 0.22 -21.97 -3.87
CA GLU A 218 0.02 -22.77 -2.66
C GLU A 218 -0.19 -21.91 -1.39
N ASN A 219 -0.17 -20.58 -1.50
CA ASN A 219 -0.10 -19.67 -0.35
C ASN A 219 -1.37 -18.82 -0.18
N HIS A 220 -1.52 -18.27 1.03
CA HIS A 220 -2.48 -17.22 1.33
C HIS A 220 -1.85 -15.86 1.07
N LEU A 221 -2.58 -14.93 0.47
CA LEU A 221 -2.09 -13.60 0.09
C LEU A 221 -3.11 -12.52 0.46
N HIS A 222 -2.62 -11.44 1.07
CA HIS A 222 -3.34 -10.18 1.29
C HIS A 222 -4.68 -10.33 2.04
N GLY A 223 -4.78 -11.28 2.96
CA GLY A 223 -6.00 -11.53 3.73
C GLY A 223 -7.03 -12.42 3.03
N GLY A 224 -6.75 -12.89 1.81
CA GLY A 224 -7.58 -13.82 1.05
C GLY A 224 -8.45 -13.13 -0.01
N PRO A 225 -9.32 -13.88 -0.71
CA PRO A 225 -10.15 -13.36 -1.80
C PRO A 225 -11.22 -12.35 -1.33
N GLU A 226 -11.46 -12.30 -0.03
CA GLU A 226 -12.46 -11.46 0.62
C GLU A 226 -11.78 -10.63 1.73
N GLY A 227 -10.54 -10.20 1.47
CA GLY A 227 -9.72 -9.39 2.36
C GLY A 227 -10.29 -8.00 2.62
N PHE A 228 -9.57 -7.20 3.40
CA PHE A 228 -9.99 -5.85 3.81
C PHE A 228 -10.21 -4.89 2.64
N ASP A 229 -9.51 -5.14 1.54
CA ASP A 229 -9.60 -4.44 0.27
C ASP A 229 -10.94 -4.68 -0.46
N HIS A 230 -11.66 -5.76 -0.10
CA HIS A 230 -12.97 -6.12 -0.68
C HIS A 230 -14.17 -5.76 0.22
N LYS A 231 -13.95 -4.97 1.27
CA LYS A 231 -15.00 -4.61 2.25
C LYS A 231 -15.44 -3.16 2.10
N VAL A 232 -16.72 -2.90 2.39
CA VAL A 232 -17.20 -1.52 2.55
C VAL A 232 -16.91 -1.08 3.98
N TRP A 233 -16.04 -0.08 4.12
CA TRP A 233 -15.68 0.51 5.40
C TRP A 233 -16.68 1.60 5.79
N GLN A 234 -16.96 1.72 7.08
CA GLN A 234 -17.63 2.92 7.60
C GLN A 234 -16.65 4.09 7.52
N ALA A 235 -17.13 5.29 7.19
CA ALA A 235 -16.27 6.43 6.93
C ALA A 235 -16.82 7.73 7.53
N GLU A 236 -15.93 8.50 8.13
CA GLU A 236 -16.21 9.83 8.69
C GLU A 236 -15.14 10.83 8.22
N PRO A 237 -15.50 12.06 7.80
CA PRO A 237 -14.53 13.07 7.43
C PRO A 237 -13.69 13.48 8.65
N VAL A 238 -12.42 13.80 8.40
CA VAL A 238 -11.48 14.35 9.38
C VAL A 238 -11.02 15.72 8.88
N GLU A 239 -11.20 16.73 9.71
CA GLU A 239 -10.78 18.10 9.38
C GLU A 239 -10.10 18.73 10.60
N THR A 240 -8.96 19.37 10.34
CA THR A 240 -8.18 20.15 11.31
C THR A 240 -7.70 21.43 10.61
N ASP A 241 -7.06 22.33 11.36
CA ASP A 241 -6.51 23.57 10.79
C ASP A 241 -5.40 23.32 9.74
N SER A 242 -4.76 22.14 9.77
CA SER A 242 -3.59 21.80 8.97
C SER A 242 -3.73 20.56 8.07
N ALA A 243 -4.83 19.81 8.18
CA ALA A 243 -5.08 18.62 7.37
C ALA A 243 -6.57 18.33 7.16
N VAL A 244 -6.90 17.73 6.01
CA VAL A 244 -8.20 17.15 5.65
C VAL A 244 -8.04 15.65 5.42
N GLY A 245 -9.09 14.86 5.59
CA GLY A 245 -8.96 13.42 5.46
C GLY A 245 -10.24 12.65 5.75
N VAL A 246 -10.09 11.33 5.90
CA VAL A 246 -11.17 10.41 6.22
C VAL A 246 -10.67 9.34 7.19
N LYS A 247 -11.47 9.09 8.22
CA LYS A 247 -11.31 7.95 9.12
C LYS A 247 -12.21 6.82 8.62
N PHE A 248 -11.62 5.69 8.30
CA PHE A 248 -12.32 4.45 7.97
C PHE A 248 -12.30 3.50 9.16
N THR A 249 -13.41 2.81 9.40
CA THR A 249 -13.49 1.75 10.41
C THR A 249 -14.15 0.49 9.87
N TYR A 250 -13.59 -0.66 10.23
CA TYR A 250 -14.12 -1.98 9.88
C TYR A 250 -13.95 -2.95 11.05
N THR A 251 -14.98 -3.76 11.30
CA THR A 251 -14.92 -4.83 12.30
C THR A 251 -14.90 -6.17 11.58
N SER A 252 -13.72 -6.77 11.53
CA SER A 252 -13.50 -8.11 10.98
C SER A 252 -13.88 -9.14 12.04
N GLN A 253 -14.85 -10.00 11.74
CA GLN A 253 -15.41 -10.91 12.76
C GLN A 253 -14.44 -12.05 13.12
N ASP A 254 -14.64 -12.68 14.28
CA ASP A 254 -13.93 -13.91 14.63
C ASP A 254 -14.14 -14.99 13.55
N GLY A 255 -13.05 -15.56 13.05
CA GLY A 255 -13.06 -16.57 11.99
C GLY A 255 -13.14 -16.01 10.57
N GLU A 256 -13.23 -14.69 10.38
CA GLU A 256 -13.21 -14.08 9.06
C GLU A 256 -11.90 -14.42 8.32
N ALA A 257 -12.02 -14.95 7.10
CA ALA A 257 -10.92 -15.54 6.33
C ALA A 257 -10.07 -16.59 7.10
N GLY A 258 -10.61 -17.19 8.17
CA GLY A 258 -9.92 -18.18 9.01
C GLY A 258 -9.08 -17.60 10.16
N TYR A 259 -9.03 -16.28 10.33
CA TYR A 259 -8.27 -15.64 11.41
C TYR A 259 -9.03 -15.67 12.75
N PRO A 260 -8.37 -15.96 13.88
CA PRO A 260 -9.01 -15.90 15.20
C PRO A 260 -9.22 -14.46 15.65
N GLY A 261 -10.26 -14.25 16.45
CA GLY A 261 -10.55 -13.00 17.13
C GLY A 261 -11.34 -12.01 16.26
N THR A 262 -12.29 -11.34 16.89
CA THR A 262 -12.87 -10.13 16.33
C THR A 262 -11.80 -9.05 16.36
N LEU A 263 -11.59 -8.37 15.24
CA LEU A 263 -10.65 -7.26 15.11
C LEU A 263 -11.41 -5.97 14.80
N ASN A 264 -11.25 -4.95 15.65
CA ASN A 264 -11.73 -3.61 15.34
C ASN A 264 -10.58 -2.83 14.73
N CYS A 265 -10.68 -2.51 13.44
CA CYS A 265 -9.66 -1.81 12.68
C CYS A 265 -10.13 -0.38 12.37
N THR A 266 -9.22 0.58 12.53
CA THR A 266 -9.39 1.97 12.14
C THR A 266 -8.20 2.38 11.28
N VAL A 267 -8.47 3.03 10.14
CA VAL A 267 -7.43 3.63 9.29
C VAL A 267 -7.78 5.08 9.05
N VAL A 268 -6.90 5.99 9.43
CA VAL A 268 -7.08 7.42 9.21
C VAL A 268 -6.13 7.88 8.12
N TYR A 269 -6.70 8.35 7.01
CA TYR A 269 -5.96 9.00 5.94
C TYR A 269 -6.09 10.51 6.10
N THR A 270 -4.97 11.22 6.08
CA THR A 270 -4.95 12.69 6.11
C THR A 270 -4.02 13.23 5.04
N LEU A 271 -4.50 14.25 4.32
CA LEU A 271 -3.73 15.11 3.43
C LEU A 271 -3.43 16.42 4.16
N THR A 272 -2.16 16.65 4.47
CA THR A 272 -1.71 17.85 5.18
C THR A 272 -1.46 19.02 4.23
N ASN A 273 -1.35 20.23 4.77
CA ASN A 273 -0.92 21.41 4.02
C ASN A 273 0.56 21.41 3.62
N ASP A 274 1.32 20.38 3.99
CA ASP A 274 2.70 20.17 3.51
C ASP A 274 2.76 19.13 2.37
N ASN A 275 1.60 18.83 1.75
CA ASN A 275 1.43 17.80 0.72
C ASN A 275 1.88 16.41 1.20
N GLU A 276 1.55 16.07 2.43
CA GLU A 276 1.80 14.75 3.00
C GLU A 276 0.50 13.95 3.04
N LEU A 277 0.52 12.74 2.46
CA LEU A 277 -0.49 11.71 2.70
C LEU A 277 -0.02 10.84 3.87
N ALA A 278 -0.58 11.08 5.05
CA ALA A 278 -0.34 10.27 6.23
C ALA A 278 -1.47 9.25 6.43
N ILE A 279 -1.07 8.00 6.70
CA ILE A 279 -1.94 6.87 6.97
C ILE A 279 -1.62 6.35 8.37
N ASP A 280 -2.58 6.43 9.28
CA ASP A 280 -2.48 5.96 10.67
C ASP A 280 -3.40 4.75 10.85
N TYR A 281 -2.80 3.59 11.15
CA TYR A 281 -3.49 2.33 11.35
C TYR A 281 -3.61 2.03 12.84
N LYS A 282 -4.81 1.70 13.31
CA LYS A 282 -5.05 1.23 14.67
C LYS A 282 -5.92 0.00 14.69
N ALA A 283 -5.58 -0.96 15.54
CA ALA A 283 -6.46 -2.11 15.76
C ALA A 283 -6.39 -2.70 17.16
N THR A 284 -7.50 -3.29 17.58
CA THR A 284 -7.62 -4.06 18.83
C THR A 284 -8.35 -5.37 18.55
N THR A 285 -8.15 -6.36 19.42
CA THR A 285 -8.77 -7.69 19.27
C THR A 285 -9.30 -8.26 20.58
N ASP A 286 -10.28 -9.16 20.49
CA ASP A 286 -10.83 -9.91 21.62
C ASP A 286 -10.16 -11.29 21.85
N LYS A 287 -9.32 -11.76 20.92
CA LYS A 287 -8.50 -12.99 21.05
C LYS A 287 -7.12 -12.78 20.41
N PRO A 288 -6.08 -13.51 20.85
CA PRO A 288 -4.80 -13.49 20.15
C PRO A 288 -4.98 -13.77 18.65
N THR A 289 -4.37 -12.94 17.81
CA THR A 289 -4.43 -13.05 16.35
C THR A 289 -3.11 -12.60 15.72
N VAL A 290 -3.00 -12.70 14.39
CA VAL A 290 -1.90 -12.10 13.64
C VAL A 290 -2.44 -10.94 12.79
N LEU A 291 -1.68 -9.85 12.71
CA LEU A 291 -2.08 -8.63 12.02
C LEU A 291 -0.89 -8.02 11.30
N ASN A 292 -1.08 -7.68 10.04
CA ASN A 292 -0.14 -6.90 9.24
C ASN A 292 -0.94 -6.05 8.26
N LEU A 293 -0.97 -4.74 8.45
CA LEU A 293 -1.74 -3.80 7.62
C LEU A 293 -0.80 -2.97 6.77
N THR A 294 -1.22 -2.69 5.54
CA THR A 294 -0.52 -1.80 4.61
C THR A 294 -1.53 -1.16 3.65
N ASN A 295 -1.07 -0.23 2.82
CA ASN A 295 -1.82 0.30 1.70
C ASN A 295 -1.09 -0.07 0.39
N HIS A 296 -1.85 -0.50 -0.61
CA HIS A 296 -1.31 -1.01 -1.87
C HIS A 296 -1.44 0.01 -3.01
N CYS A 297 -1.03 1.26 -2.75
CA CYS A 297 -0.91 2.29 -3.79
C CYS A 297 0.10 1.88 -4.88
N TYR A 298 -0.25 2.20 -6.12
CA TYR A 298 0.53 1.98 -7.34
C TYR A 298 0.89 3.36 -7.88
N TRP A 299 2.12 3.76 -7.61
CA TRP A 299 2.62 5.09 -7.89
C TRP A 299 3.25 5.19 -9.27
N ASN A 300 2.93 6.28 -9.96
CA ASN A 300 3.72 6.80 -11.07
C ASN A 300 3.83 8.33 -10.91
N LEU A 301 4.98 8.81 -10.46
CA LEU A 301 5.21 10.23 -10.20
C LEU A 301 5.18 11.10 -11.48
N GLY A 302 5.31 10.51 -12.67
CA GLY A 302 5.07 11.23 -13.93
C GLY A 302 3.58 11.47 -14.19
N GLY A 303 2.73 10.62 -13.61
CA GLY A 303 1.28 10.60 -13.71
C GLY A 303 0.77 9.17 -13.97
N ALA A 304 -0.43 8.83 -13.52
CA ALA A 304 -1.01 7.50 -13.60
C ALA A 304 -1.11 6.92 -15.04
N GLY A 305 -1.02 7.76 -16.07
CA GLY A 305 -0.99 7.35 -17.48
C GLY A 305 0.32 7.68 -18.21
N ALA A 306 1.41 7.96 -17.48
CA ALA A 306 2.66 8.43 -18.08
C ALA A 306 3.52 7.31 -18.70
N GLY A 307 3.08 6.05 -18.61
CA GLY A 307 3.82 4.87 -19.07
C GLY A 307 4.82 4.38 -18.03
N GLN A 308 5.93 3.79 -18.46
CA GLN A 308 6.77 2.99 -17.57
C GLN A 308 7.56 3.80 -16.52
N ILE A 309 7.74 3.24 -15.32
CA ILE A 309 8.47 3.85 -14.20
C ILE A 309 10.00 3.63 -14.22
N LEU A 310 10.54 3.10 -15.31
CA LEU A 310 11.94 2.65 -15.37
C LEU A 310 12.97 3.76 -15.16
N ALA A 311 12.59 5.02 -15.45
CA ALA A 311 13.42 6.20 -15.27
C ALA A 311 13.29 6.84 -13.88
N HIS A 312 12.31 6.43 -13.06
CA HIS A 312 12.21 6.90 -11.68
C HIS A 312 13.46 6.50 -10.90
N GLU A 313 14.04 7.46 -10.19
CA GLU A 313 15.21 7.25 -9.35
C GLU A 313 14.74 6.87 -7.93
N LEU A 314 15.02 5.63 -7.53
CA LEU A 314 14.69 5.09 -6.22
C LEU A 314 15.91 5.10 -5.31
N THR A 315 15.71 5.50 -4.06
CA THR A 315 16.61 5.27 -2.93
C THR A 315 15.83 4.56 -1.83
N LEU A 316 16.38 3.48 -1.27
CA LEU A 316 15.84 2.78 -0.10
C LEU A 316 16.83 2.93 1.06
N ASN A 317 16.32 3.32 2.22
CA ASN A 317 17.08 3.29 3.47
C ASN A 317 17.05 1.87 4.07
N CYS A 318 17.57 0.92 3.30
CA CYS A 318 17.55 -0.50 3.59
C CYS A 318 18.90 -1.11 3.18
N ASP A 319 19.65 -1.71 4.10
CA ASP A 319 20.89 -2.41 3.78
C ASP A 319 20.73 -3.94 3.65
N GLN A 320 19.53 -4.44 3.93
CA GLN A 320 19.15 -5.84 3.80
C GLN A 320 17.78 -6.02 3.13
N TYR A 321 17.56 -7.20 2.56
CA TYR A 321 16.27 -7.66 2.06
C TYR A 321 16.04 -9.14 2.44
N LEU A 322 14.80 -9.60 2.35
CA LEU A 322 14.46 -10.98 2.67
C LEU A 322 14.79 -11.88 1.47
N GLU A 323 15.55 -12.97 1.70
CA GLU A 323 15.80 -14.01 0.68
C GLU A 323 14.47 -14.65 0.28
N PRO A 324 14.00 -14.49 -0.97
CA PRO A 324 12.76 -15.11 -1.39
C PRO A 324 13.02 -16.61 -1.64
N GLY A 325 12.02 -17.42 -1.30
CA GLY A 325 11.98 -18.85 -1.57
C GLY A 325 10.90 -19.20 -2.59
N PRO A 326 10.60 -20.50 -2.76
CA PRO A 326 9.52 -20.96 -3.63
C PRO A 326 8.18 -20.28 -3.33
N GLY A 327 7.50 -19.82 -4.38
CA GLY A 327 6.23 -19.09 -4.25
C GLY A 327 6.37 -17.72 -3.57
N LEU A 328 7.57 -17.14 -3.59
CA LEU A 328 7.94 -15.87 -2.94
C LEU A 328 7.70 -15.85 -1.42
N ILE A 329 7.74 -17.03 -0.78
CA ILE A 329 7.78 -17.14 0.68
C ILE A 329 9.23 -16.93 1.14
N PRO A 330 9.50 -16.02 2.07
CA PRO A 330 10.87 -15.79 2.53
C PRO A 330 11.43 -17.03 3.23
N THR A 331 12.73 -17.28 3.05
CA THR A 331 13.41 -18.43 3.68
C THR A 331 13.71 -18.23 5.17
N GLY A 332 13.48 -17.02 5.68
CA GLY A 332 13.90 -16.56 7.00
C GLY A 332 15.25 -15.83 7.00
N LYS A 333 16.02 -15.86 5.90
CA LYS A 333 17.32 -15.17 5.84
C LYS A 333 17.19 -13.71 5.39
N LEU A 334 17.99 -12.85 6.01
CA LEU A 334 18.19 -11.46 5.58
C LEU A 334 19.52 -11.35 4.82
N LEU A 335 19.45 -10.97 3.56
CA LEU A 335 20.62 -10.83 2.69
C LEU A 335 21.05 -9.37 2.57
N PRO A 336 22.36 -9.07 2.52
CA PRO A 336 22.82 -7.71 2.28
C PRO A 336 22.49 -7.28 0.84
N VAL A 337 22.10 -6.02 0.65
CA VAL A 337 21.86 -5.46 -0.69
C VAL A 337 23.17 -5.07 -1.40
N LYS A 338 24.22 -4.76 -0.63
CA LYS A 338 25.45 -4.18 -1.17
C LYS A 338 26.08 -5.05 -2.25
N GLY A 339 26.24 -4.48 -3.44
CA GLY A 339 26.87 -5.16 -4.58
C GLY A 339 25.97 -6.14 -5.32
N THR A 340 24.65 -6.13 -5.06
CA THR A 340 23.63 -6.87 -5.81
C THR A 340 22.73 -5.91 -6.59
N GLU A 341 21.88 -6.44 -7.45
CA GLU A 341 20.80 -5.72 -8.14
C GLU A 341 19.79 -5.07 -7.18
N MET A 342 19.71 -5.56 -5.94
CA MET A 342 18.85 -5.04 -4.88
C MET A 342 19.44 -3.78 -4.22
N ASP A 343 20.65 -3.36 -4.57
CA ASP A 343 21.27 -2.17 -3.98
C ASP A 343 20.60 -0.88 -4.48
N PHE A 344 19.72 -0.33 -3.63
CA PHE A 344 19.12 1.00 -3.76
C PHE A 344 19.55 1.93 -2.61
N THR A 345 20.68 1.65 -1.94
CA THR A 345 21.18 2.50 -0.83
C THR A 345 21.63 3.89 -1.29
N ALA A 346 21.82 4.05 -2.60
CA ALA A 346 21.97 5.32 -3.29
C ALA A 346 20.96 5.41 -4.44
N ALA A 347 20.63 6.64 -4.84
CA ALA A 347 19.68 6.89 -5.93
C ALA A 347 20.09 6.16 -7.22
N LYS A 348 19.16 5.35 -7.74
CA LYS A 348 19.34 4.52 -8.94
C LYS A 348 18.04 4.47 -9.74
N PRO A 349 18.06 4.59 -11.08
CA PRO A 349 16.89 4.33 -11.90
C PRO A 349 16.35 2.91 -11.67
N ILE A 350 15.03 2.76 -11.44
CA ILE A 350 14.41 1.45 -11.17
C ILE A 350 14.76 0.45 -12.29
N GLY A 351 14.78 0.89 -13.55
CA GLY A 351 15.08 0.06 -14.70
C GLY A 351 16.53 -0.39 -14.85
N GLN A 352 17.48 0.15 -14.08
CA GLN A 352 18.91 -0.10 -14.29
C GLN A 352 19.28 -1.59 -14.20
N ASP A 353 18.75 -2.28 -13.19
CA ASP A 353 19.06 -3.69 -12.91
C ASP A 353 17.81 -4.60 -12.94
N ILE A 354 16.67 -4.09 -13.38
CA ILE A 354 15.37 -4.76 -13.26
C ILE A 354 15.33 -6.17 -13.91
N GLU A 355 16.02 -6.35 -15.04
CA GLU A 355 16.10 -7.65 -15.73
C GLU A 355 16.96 -8.69 -15.00
N LYS A 356 17.73 -8.28 -13.98
CA LYS A 356 18.53 -9.18 -13.13
C LYS A 356 17.73 -9.70 -11.94
N ALA A 357 16.66 -9.01 -11.54
CA ALA A 357 15.73 -9.45 -10.49
C ALA A 357 14.85 -10.60 -11.02
N LYS A 358 15.43 -11.80 -11.10
CA LYS A 358 14.84 -13.00 -11.71
C LYS A 358 14.28 -13.99 -10.70
N GLU A 359 14.12 -13.58 -9.45
CA GLU A 359 13.72 -14.48 -8.37
C GLU A 359 12.27 -14.98 -8.54
N ASN A 360 11.44 -14.23 -9.28
CA ASN A 360 10.16 -14.72 -9.77
C ASN A 360 10.26 -15.15 -11.26
N PRO A 361 10.16 -16.46 -11.59
CA PRO A 361 10.20 -16.90 -12.98
C PRO A 361 9.01 -16.39 -13.81
N ASP A 362 7.89 -16.06 -13.16
CA ASP A 362 6.64 -15.65 -13.79
C ASP A 362 6.46 -14.12 -13.86
N ALA A 363 7.36 -13.35 -13.24
CA ALA A 363 7.32 -11.90 -13.25
C ALA A 363 8.72 -11.28 -13.33
N LYS A 364 8.96 -10.50 -14.39
CA LYS A 364 10.19 -9.72 -14.53
C LYS A 364 10.10 -8.46 -13.69
N GLY A 365 10.98 -8.31 -12.71
CA GLY A 365 11.12 -7.09 -11.92
C GLY A 365 11.22 -7.35 -10.43
N TYR A 366 11.08 -6.30 -9.63
CA TYR A 366 11.18 -6.41 -8.19
C TYR A 366 9.82 -6.80 -7.60
N ASP A 367 9.83 -7.74 -6.66
CA ASP A 367 8.73 -8.08 -5.76
C ASP A 367 9.35 -8.58 -4.44
N HIS A 368 10.05 -7.68 -3.73
CA HIS A 368 10.88 -8.03 -2.57
C HIS A 368 10.56 -7.17 -1.35
N CYS A 369 10.60 -7.80 -0.17
CA CYS A 369 10.55 -7.08 1.09
C CYS A 369 11.95 -6.65 1.50
N TYR A 370 12.15 -5.34 1.65
CA TYR A 370 13.37 -4.74 2.18
C TYR A 370 13.23 -4.46 3.67
N VAL A 371 14.35 -4.54 4.40
CA VAL A 371 14.44 -4.26 5.84
C VAL A 371 14.73 -2.78 6.04
N VAL A 372 13.79 -2.05 6.65
CA VAL A 372 13.92 -0.60 6.87
C VAL A 372 14.87 -0.33 8.03
N ASN A 373 15.98 0.35 7.74
CA ASN A 373 17.01 0.69 8.72
C ASN A 373 16.44 1.54 9.87
N GLY A 374 17.01 1.38 11.06
CA GLY A 374 16.59 2.09 12.29
C GLY A 374 15.61 1.29 13.15
N ALA A 375 15.08 1.92 14.20
CA ALA A 375 14.20 1.25 15.16
C ALA A 375 12.76 1.17 14.64
N ALA A 376 12.22 -0.04 14.50
CA ALA A 376 10.79 -0.25 14.25
C ALA A 376 9.95 0.38 15.38
N GLY A 377 8.76 0.89 15.04
CA GLY A 377 7.91 1.70 15.92
C GLY A 377 8.28 3.19 15.95
N GLU A 378 9.47 3.58 15.50
CA GLU A 378 9.83 5.00 15.31
C GLU A 378 9.64 5.42 13.85
N LEU A 379 8.98 6.56 13.66
CA LEU A 379 8.75 7.12 12.32
C LEU A 379 10.08 7.55 11.70
N ARG A 380 10.48 6.91 10.61
CA ARG A 380 11.78 7.12 9.95
C ARG A 380 11.70 6.95 8.44
N LEU A 381 12.63 7.58 7.73
CA LEU A 381 12.71 7.49 6.27
C LEU A 381 12.98 6.04 5.84
N ALA A 382 12.11 5.50 4.97
CA ALA A 382 12.25 4.18 4.37
C ALA A 382 12.62 4.26 2.88
N ALA A 383 12.04 5.21 2.15
CA ALA A 383 12.26 5.33 0.72
C ALA A 383 12.20 6.79 0.26
N ARG A 384 12.87 7.06 -0.86
CA ARG A 384 12.74 8.29 -1.64
C ARG A 384 12.69 7.95 -3.12
N VAL A 385 11.71 8.47 -3.84
CA VAL A 385 11.56 8.29 -5.28
C VAL A 385 11.47 9.64 -5.96
N LYS A 386 12.17 9.80 -7.09
CA LYS A 386 12.09 10.98 -7.94
C LYS A 386 11.72 10.58 -9.36
N ASP A 387 10.80 11.31 -9.98
CA ASP A 387 10.69 11.34 -11.43
C ASP A 387 11.50 12.53 -11.98
N PRO A 388 12.61 12.29 -12.70
CA PRO A 388 13.42 13.38 -13.24
C PRO A 388 12.67 14.29 -14.23
N ALA A 389 11.67 13.77 -14.94
CA ALA A 389 10.95 14.51 -15.97
C ALA A 389 10.06 15.59 -15.35
N SER A 390 9.12 15.20 -14.48
CA SER A 390 8.23 16.12 -13.77
C SER A 390 8.94 16.89 -12.65
N GLY A 391 10.03 16.34 -12.09
CA GLY A 391 10.66 16.85 -10.88
C GLY A 391 9.91 16.49 -9.60
N ARG A 392 8.82 15.71 -9.66
CA ARG A 392 8.13 15.25 -8.46
C ARG A 392 9.00 14.31 -7.66
N VAL A 393 9.00 14.50 -6.35
CA VAL A 393 9.70 13.67 -5.37
C VAL A 393 8.69 13.17 -4.34
N MET A 394 8.77 11.88 -4.00
CA MET A 394 8.03 11.26 -2.92
C MET A 394 9.00 10.66 -1.91
N GLU A 395 8.89 11.06 -0.65
CA GLU A 395 9.57 10.42 0.49
C GLU A 395 8.56 9.61 1.30
N ILE A 396 8.93 8.40 1.69
CA ILE A 396 8.11 7.55 2.57
C ILE A 396 8.78 7.44 3.91
N HIS A 397 8.08 7.88 4.96
CA HIS A 397 8.46 7.67 6.34
C HIS A 397 7.50 6.66 6.97
N THR A 398 8.00 5.73 7.79
CA THR A 398 7.15 4.71 8.40
C THR A 398 7.66 4.26 9.76
N THR A 399 6.75 3.76 10.59
CA THR A 399 7.07 3.02 11.82
C THR A 399 7.33 1.53 11.54
N GLN A 400 6.83 1.00 10.42
CA GLN A 400 6.93 -0.41 10.04
C GLN A 400 8.38 -0.91 9.92
N PRO A 401 8.65 -2.21 10.14
CA PRO A 401 10.01 -2.76 10.04
C PRO A 401 10.44 -3.03 8.59
N GLY A 402 9.51 -3.22 7.65
CA GLY A 402 9.81 -3.56 6.26
C GLY A 402 9.06 -2.72 5.24
N ILE A 403 9.51 -2.81 3.98
CA ILE A 403 8.85 -2.19 2.83
C ILE A 403 8.90 -3.14 1.63
N GLN A 404 7.73 -3.51 1.09
CA GLN A 404 7.64 -4.28 -0.16
C GLN A 404 7.87 -3.33 -1.32
N PHE A 405 8.85 -3.64 -2.16
CA PHE A 405 9.03 -2.97 -3.44
C PHE A 405 8.58 -3.88 -4.57
N TYR A 406 7.45 -3.53 -5.19
CA TYR A 406 6.84 -4.26 -6.29
C TYR A 406 6.71 -3.35 -7.52
N THR A 407 7.24 -3.77 -8.67
CA THR A 407 7.27 -2.95 -9.89
C THR A 407 6.07 -3.17 -10.82
N GLY A 408 4.91 -3.63 -10.33
CA GLY A 408 3.74 -3.80 -11.21
C GLY A 408 3.95 -4.89 -12.27
N ASN A 409 4.66 -5.96 -11.92
CA ASN A 409 5.15 -6.97 -12.87
C ASN A 409 4.02 -7.73 -13.58
N PHE A 410 2.85 -7.85 -12.94
CA PHE A 410 1.70 -8.60 -13.41
C PHE A 410 0.61 -7.73 -14.07
N LEU A 411 0.84 -6.42 -14.18
CA LEU A 411 -0.03 -5.54 -14.96
C LEU A 411 0.08 -5.95 -16.43
N ASP A 412 -1.04 -6.34 -17.04
CA ASP A 412 -1.07 -6.86 -18.42
C ASP A 412 -1.88 -5.98 -19.38
N GLY A 413 -2.50 -4.92 -18.85
CA GLY A 413 -3.32 -3.97 -19.59
C GLY A 413 -4.76 -4.45 -19.83
N SER A 414 -5.17 -5.55 -19.20
CA SER A 414 -6.55 -6.05 -19.23
C SER A 414 -7.50 -5.26 -18.33
N GLU A 415 -6.97 -4.39 -17.47
CA GLU A 415 -7.74 -3.46 -16.65
C GLU A 415 -8.63 -2.56 -17.52
N THR A 416 -9.91 -2.47 -17.16
CA THR A 416 -10.83 -1.52 -17.78
C THR A 416 -10.43 -0.09 -17.37
N ASN A 417 -10.08 0.72 -18.36
CA ASN A 417 -9.56 2.09 -18.29
C ASN A 417 -8.08 2.20 -17.87
N GLY A 418 -7.26 2.77 -18.76
CA GLY A 418 -5.84 2.99 -18.56
C GLY A 418 -4.93 1.96 -19.25
N SER A 419 -5.40 0.71 -19.39
CA SER A 419 -4.61 -0.42 -19.93
C SER A 419 -3.18 -0.40 -19.38
N HIS A 420 -3.07 -0.36 -18.05
CA HIS A 420 -1.79 -0.27 -17.36
C HIS A 420 -0.98 -1.54 -17.59
N LYS A 421 0.23 -1.39 -18.09
CA LYS A 421 1.09 -2.49 -18.48
C LYS A 421 2.17 -2.72 -17.43
N GLN A 422 2.87 -3.83 -17.62
CA GLN A 422 4.04 -4.17 -16.83
C GLN A 422 4.97 -2.96 -16.69
N HIS A 423 5.26 -2.63 -15.43
CA HIS A 423 6.09 -1.50 -15.00
C HIS A 423 5.52 -0.11 -15.27
N ASP A 424 4.21 0.06 -15.46
CA ASP A 424 3.58 1.39 -15.53
C ASP A 424 3.44 2.08 -14.16
N ALA A 425 3.59 1.32 -13.07
CA ALA A 425 3.61 1.85 -11.71
C ALA A 425 4.42 0.94 -10.78
N PHE A 426 4.75 1.46 -9.60
CA PHE A 426 5.39 0.70 -8.53
C PHE A 426 4.62 0.83 -7.20
N CYS A 427 4.73 -0.17 -6.34
CA CYS A 427 4.22 -0.15 -4.98
C CYS A 427 5.39 -0.08 -4.00
N LEU A 428 5.18 0.62 -2.88
CA LEU A 428 6.10 0.71 -1.75
C LEU A 428 5.30 0.47 -0.47
N GLU A 429 4.94 -0.80 -0.24
CA GLU A 429 4.04 -1.20 0.85
C GLU A 429 4.83 -1.32 2.15
N THR A 430 4.67 -0.36 3.05
CA THR A 430 5.31 -0.42 4.38
C THR A 430 4.56 -1.41 5.28
N GLN A 431 5.23 -2.44 5.77
CA GLN A 431 4.59 -3.58 6.42
C GLN A 431 5.53 -4.32 7.36
N HIS A 432 4.97 -5.23 8.15
CA HIS A 432 5.74 -6.33 8.73
C HIS A 432 6.14 -7.33 7.66
N TYR A 433 7.14 -8.16 7.98
CA TYR A 433 7.70 -9.10 7.03
C TYR A 433 6.66 -10.14 6.56
N PRO A 434 6.66 -10.49 5.26
CA PRO A 434 5.89 -11.63 4.76
C PRO A 434 6.17 -12.89 5.57
N ASP A 435 5.17 -13.74 5.73
CA ASP A 435 5.24 -15.02 6.45
C ASP A 435 5.73 -14.94 7.91
N ALA A 436 5.79 -13.74 8.53
CA ALA A 436 6.21 -13.56 9.92
C ALA A 436 5.53 -14.51 10.94
N PRO A 437 4.24 -14.89 10.81
CA PRO A 437 3.61 -15.89 11.69
C PRO A 437 4.33 -17.25 11.71
N ASN A 438 5.09 -17.59 10.68
CA ASN A 438 5.83 -18.84 10.54
C ASN A 438 7.35 -18.68 10.69
N GLN A 439 7.83 -17.45 10.91
CA GLN A 439 9.25 -17.10 10.95
C GLN A 439 9.59 -16.52 12.34
N PRO A 440 10.00 -17.35 13.32
CA PRO A 440 10.12 -16.92 14.72
C PRO A 440 11.19 -15.84 14.96
N ASP A 441 12.15 -15.68 14.04
CA ASP A 441 13.20 -14.66 14.11
C ASP A 441 12.77 -13.32 13.49
N PHE A 442 11.58 -13.24 12.86
CA PHE A 442 11.05 -12.00 12.31
C PHE A 442 10.35 -11.15 13.39
N PRO A 443 10.20 -9.82 13.18
CA PRO A 443 9.37 -8.99 14.04
C PRO A 443 7.96 -9.58 14.17
N SER A 444 7.51 -9.74 15.42
CA SER A 444 6.22 -10.37 15.72
C SER A 444 5.05 -9.59 15.14
N THR A 445 4.14 -10.31 14.48
CA THR A 445 2.85 -9.78 14.00
C THR A 445 1.68 -10.18 14.90
N VAL A 446 1.95 -10.77 16.07
CA VAL A 446 0.91 -11.19 17.02
C VAL A 446 0.32 -9.96 17.71
N LEU A 447 -1.01 -9.87 17.72
CA LEU A 447 -1.76 -8.89 18.51
C LEU A 447 -2.61 -9.63 19.55
N ARG A 448 -2.56 -9.19 20.82
CA ARG A 448 -3.29 -9.82 21.93
C ARG A 448 -4.36 -8.89 22.54
N PRO A 449 -5.35 -9.46 23.24
CA PRO A 449 -6.33 -8.65 23.98
C PRO A 449 -5.66 -7.75 25.02
N GLY A 450 -6.06 -6.48 25.03
CA GLY A 450 -5.48 -5.44 25.89
C GLY A 450 -4.28 -4.71 25.27
N GLU A 451 -3.78 -5.17 24.13
CA GLU A 451 -2.80 -4.44 23.31
C GLU A 451 -3.51 -3.63 22.22
N GLU A 452 -2.82 -2.62 21.71
CA GLU A 452 -3.23 -1.84 20.53
C GLU A 452 -2.13 -1.97 19.47
N PHE A 453 -2.51 -2.37 18.27
CA PHE A 453 -1.68 -2.22 17.10
C PHE A 453 -1.71 -0.75 16.68
N HIS A 454 -0.56 -0.13 16.47
CA HIS A 454 -0.45 1.23 15.94
C HIS A 454 0.75 1.34 14.99
N GLU A 455 0.47 1.68 13.74
CA GLU A 455 1.50 1.88 12.72
C GLU A 455 1.15 3.12 11.89
N VAL A 456 2.17 3.85 11.43
CA VAL A 456 2.03 5.10 10.68
C VAL A 456 2.93 5.08 9.46
N THR A 457 2.38 5.49 8.32
CA THR A 457 3.14 5.73 7.09
C THR A 457 2.80 7.09 6.50
N VAL A 458 3.82 7.86 6.13
CA VAL A 458 3.69 9.21 5.58
C VAL A 458 4.37 9.26 4.22
N HIS A 459 3.59 9.55 3.18
CA HIS A 459 4.06 9.85 1.83
C HIS A 459 4.15 11.37 1.68
N LYS A 460 5.36 11.92 1.69
CA LYS A 460 5.62 13.35 1.56
C LYS A 460 5.97 13.69 0.13
N PHE A 461 5.19 14.59 -0.48
CA PHE A 461 5.40 15.02 -1.86
C PHE A 461 6.05 16.40 -1.94
N SER A 462 7.05 16.52 -2.80
CA SER A 462 7.77 17.77 -3.07
C SER A 462 8.22 17.84 -4.53
N VAL A 463 8.93 18.91 -4.90
CA VAL A 463 9.44 19.14 -6.26
C VAL A 463 10.92 19.53 -6.23
N GLU A 464 11.68 19.09 -7.22
CA GLU A 464 13.12 19.38 -7.43
C GLU A 464 13.50 19.71 -8.86
#